data_AF-A0A0M8NZN4-F1
#
_entry.id   AF-A0A0M8NZN4-F1
#
_cell.length_a   1.000
_cell.length_b   1.000
_cell.length_c   1.000
_cell.angle_alpha   90.00
_cell.angle_beta   90.00
_cell.angle_gamma   90.00
#
_symmetry.space_group_name_H-M   'P 1'
#
loop_
_entity.id
_entity.type
_entity.pdbx_description
1 polymer ?
#
loop_
_entity_poly.entity_id
_entity_poly.type
_entity_poly.pdbx_seq_one_letter_code
_entity_poly.pdbx_strand_id
1 'polypeptide(L)'
;MTEWVDSDHFEPEAWWAVLNDADLFNFGAEWRRVYEILPELAGPLDPEVDDKLRIPRARKAEDLEPFRSDLKTQIAEVKEEAPEAWRDDRDTIIDSLAIGLQKCAKRAYLILADEEAFRSGSLYVLYLDGFRNVIREGRMDPEIHDLFGVVGTWVETNEFLEGSTVGEKFRLDGQSYGWKGSHFWPQKRSFSASIPQVLIF
;
A
#
# COMPACT_ATOMS: atom_id res chain seq x y z
N MET A 1 -6.11 30.76 5.87
CA MET A 1 -4.97 30.17 6.59
C MET A 1 -5.60 29.14 7.50
N THR A 2 -5.58 27.88 7.09
CA THR A 2 -6.27 26.82 7.82
C THR A 2 -5.39 26.46 9.01
N GLU A 3 -5.89 26.73 10.21
CA GLU A 3 -5.21 26.41 11.46
C GLU A 3 -5.28 24.89 11.60
N TRP A 4 -4.17 24.20 11.34
CA TRP A 4 -4.07 22.76 11.57
C TRP A 4 -4.30 22.53 13.06
N VAL A 5 -5.30 21.72 13.38
CA VAL A 5 -5.64 21.43 14.77
C VAL A 5 -4.49 20.65 15.39
N ASP A 6 -3.82 21.28 16.34
CA ASP A 6 -2.75 20.71 17.16
C ASP A 6 -3.36 19.73 18.19
N SER A 7 -4.03 18.69 17.69
CA SER A 7 -4.57 17.60 18.50
C SER A 7 -3.43 16.63 18.79
N ASP A 8 -2.73 16.95 19.87
CA ASP A 8 -1.51 16.35 20.37
C ASP A 8 -1.70 14.89 20.87
N HIS A 9 -2.03 13.99 19.94
CA HIS A 9 -2.37 12.58 20.18
C HIS A 9 -1.32 11.59 19.67
N PHE A 10 -0.23 12.11 19.10
CA PHE A 10 0.89 11.32 18.56
C PHE A 10 2.20 11.48 19.36
N GLU A 11 2.29 12.44 20.30
CA GLU A 11 3.59 12.93 20.78
C GLU A 11 4.50 11.90 21.48
N PRO A 12 4.02 10.98 22.35
CA PRO A 12 4.93 10.08 23.04
C PRO A 12 5.45 8.93 22.14
N GLU A 13 4.64 8.44 21.19
CA GLU A 13 4.93 7.19 20.46
C GLU A 13 5.18 7.31 18.94
N ALA A 14 4.89 8.44 18.28
CA ALA A 14 4.88 8.49 16.80
C ALA A 14 5.73 9.61 16.14
N TRP A 15 6.52 10.38 16.90
CA TRP A 15 7.42 11.40 16.33
C TRP A 15 8.42 10.83 15.29
N TRP A 16 8.89 9.60 15.49
CA TRP A 16 9.80 8.89 14.56
C TRP A 16 9.09 8.44 13.27
N ALA A 17 7.76 8.46 13.27
CA ALA A 17 6.93 8.06 12.15
C ALA A 17 6.54 9.24 11.26
N VAL A 18 6.98 10.48 11.52
CA VAL A 18 6.67 11.66 10.68
C VAL A 18 7.98 12.25 10.15
N LEU A 19 8.12 12.36 8.81
CA LEU A 19 9.34 12.85 8.15
C LEU A 19 9.13 14.19 7.43
N ASN A 20 8.80 15.23 8.21
CA ASN A 20 8.43 16.56 7.75
C ASN A 20 9.61 17.52 7.45
N ASP A 21 10.84 17.00 7.32
CA ASP A 21 11.99 17.80 6.91
C ASP A 21 12.09 17.88 5.38
N ALA A 22 11.66 19.01 4.81
CA ALA A 22 11.65 19.22 3.37
C ALA A 22 13.07 19.22 2.74
N ASP A 23 14.12 19.63 3.46
CA ASP A 23 15.49 19.61 2.94
C ASP A 23 16.04 18.19 2.83
N LEU A 24 15.58 17.28 3.69
CA LEU A 24 15.97 15.87 3.67
C LEU A 24 15.09 15.01 2.76
N PHE A 25 13.79 15.27 2.69
CA PHE A 25 12.83 14.30 2.14
C PHE A 25 12.08 14.75 0.88
N ASN A 26 12.14 16.03 0.45
CA ASN A 26 11.37 16.50 -0.71
C ASN A 26 11.85 15.89 -2.04
N PHE A 27 11.26 14.76 -2.41
CA PHE A 27 11.59 14.01 -3.64
C PHE A 27 10.52 14.12 -4.74
N GLY A 28 9.37 14.74 -4.46
CA GLY A 28 8.23 14.78 -5.36
C GLY A 28 7.83 13.38 -5.86
N ALA A 29 7.79 13.19 -7.18
CA ALA A 29 7.47 11.90 -7.81
C ALA A 29 8.44 10.76 -7.43
N GLU A 30 9.68 11.09 -7.05
CA GLU A 30 10.72 10.12 -6.67
C GLU A 30 10.69 9.76 -5.17
N TRP A 31 9.50 9.78 -4.54
CA TRP A 31 9.28 9.50 -3.11
C TRP A 31 10.00 8.24 -2.58
N ARG A 32 10.25 7.24 -3.45
CA ARG A 32 10.97 6.01 -3.11
C ARG A 32 12.40 6.25 -2.62
N ARG A 33 12.99 7.42 -2.90
CA ARG A 33 14.29 7.83 -2.37
C ARG A 33 14.32 7.95 -0.84
N VAL A 34 13.16 8.00 -0.18
CA VAL A 34 13.07 7.91 1.28
C VAL A 34 13.73 6.63 1.84
N TYR A 35 13.71 5.52 1.09
CA TYR A 35 14.40 4.28 1.45
C TYR A 35 15.93 4.32 1.29
N GLU A 36 16.48 5.36 0.66
CA GLU A 36 17.93 5.62 0.61
C GLU A 36 18.43 6.23 1.93
N ILE A 37 17.58 7.02 2.60
CA ILE A 37 17.89 7.69 3.88
C ILE A 37 17.46 6.82 5.07
N LEU A 38 16.26 6.24 5.02
CA LEU A 38 15.70 5.39 6.07
C LEU A 38 15.26 4.03 5.49
N PRO A 39 16.21 3.13 5.20
CA PRO A 39 15.91 1.77 4.74
C PRO A 39 15.06 0.95 5.73
N GLU A 40 15.02 1.36 7.00
CA GLU A 40 14.16 0.83 8.07
C GLU A 40 12.66 1.03 7.76
N LEU A 41 12.30 2.03 6.94
CA LEU A 41 10.91 2.22 6.49
C LEU A 41 10.37 1.05 5.66
N ALA A 42 11.24 0.17 5.19
CA ALA A 42 10.85 -1.04 4.48
C ALA A 42 10.57 -2.23 5.41
N GLY A 43 10.85 -2.15 6.72
CA GLY A 43 10.73 -3.27 7.68
C GLY A 43 11.65 -4.46 7.40
N PRO A 44 11.72 -5.51 8.23
CA PRO A 44 12.58 -6.68 7.99
C PRO A 44 12.01 -7.68 6.96
N LEU A 45 12.85 -8.20 6.07
CA LEU A 45 12.46 -9.20 5.04
C LEU A 45 11.81 -10.46 5.65
N ASP A 46 12.43 -10.96 6.70
CA ASP A 46 11.94 -12.05 7.55
C ASP A 46 12.27 -11.63 9.00
N PRO A 47 11.28 -11.46 9.89
CA PRO A 47 11.54 -11.10 11.28
C PRO A 47 12.08 -12.34 12.02
N GLU A 48 13.40 -12.39 12.24
CA GLU A 48 14.06 -13.44 13.05
C GLU A 48 13.62 -13.49 14.54
N VAL A 49 12.66 -12.64 14.94
CA VAL A 49 12.22 -12.44 16.33
C VAL A 49 10.76 -12.89 16.48
N ASP A 50 10.47 -13.65 17.54
CA ASP A 50 9.14 -14.15 17.95
C ASP A 50 8.21 -13.04 18.48
N ASP A 51 8.18 -11.93 17.77
CA ASP A 51 7.41 -10.74 18.05
C ASP A 51 6.17 -10.75 17.15
N LYS A 52 5.07 -11.26 17.68
CA LYS A 52 3.81 -11.53 16.94
C LYS A 52 3.17 -10.27 16.35
N LEU A 53 3.65 -9.08 16.72
CA LEU A 53 3.25 -7.80 16.17
C LEU A 53 4.00 -7.44 14.87
N ARG A 54 5.09 -8.13 14.54
CA ARG A 54 5.86 -7.89 13.31
C ARG A 54 5.24 -8.56 12.10
N ILE A 55 4.69 -7.74 11.20
CA ILE A 55 4.28 -8.17 9.87
C ILE A 55 5.56 -8.46 9.04
N PRO A 56 5.81 -9.70 8.58
CA PRO A 56 6.98 -10.00 7.74
C PRO A 56 6.88 -9.22 6.44
N ARG A 57 7.96 -8.55 6.00
CA ARG A 57 7.90 -7.67 4.81
C ARG A 57 7.32 -8.41 3.60
N ALA A 58 7.66 -9.67 3.33
CA ALA A 58 7.04 -10.45 2.25
C ALA A 58 6.05 -11.53 2.76
N ARG A 59 4.99 -11.82 1.99
CA ARG A 59 4.29 -13.12 2.07
C ARG A 59 5.17 -14.21 1.47
N LYS A 60 5.04 -15.44 1.94
CA LYS A 60 5.55 -16.61 1.22
C LYS A 60 4.67 -16.86 -0.01
N ALA A 61 5.20 -17.51 -1.05
CA ALA A 61 4.43 -17.73 -2.29
C ALA A 61 3.18 -18.60 -2.00
N GLU A 62 3.35 -19.58 -1.11
CA GLU A 62 2.35 -20.52 -0.64
C GLU A 62 1.16 -19.82 0.06
N ASP A 63 1.41 -18.69 0.75
CA ASP A 63 0.34 -17.88 1.37
C ASP A 63 -0.55 -17.18 0.33
N LEU A 64 -0.03 -16.97 -0.89
CA LEU A 64 -0.72 -16.27 -1.99
C LEU A 64 -1.42 -17.24 -2.95
N GLU A 65 -1.02 -18.51 -2.99
CA GLU A 65 -1.59 -19.50 -3.93
C GLU A 65 -3.11 -19.72 -3.78
N PRO A 66 -3.72 -19.76 -2.57
CA PRO A 66 -5.18 -19.85 -2.45
C PRO A 66 -5.87 -18.67 -3.15
N PHE A 67 -5.47 -17.43 -2.82
CA PHE A 67 -6.01 -16.22 -3.43
C PHE A 67 -5.76 -16.13 -4.95
N ARG A 68 -4.62 -16.68 -5.44
CA ARG A 68 -4.32 -16.79 -6.88
C ARG A 68 -5.20 -17.83 -7.58
N SER A 69 -5.55 -18.91 -6.89
CA SER A 69 -6.47 -19.93 -7.38
C SER A 69 -7.89 -19.36 -7.46
N ASP A 70 -8.36 -18.76 -6.36
CA ASP A 70 -9.69 -18.15 -6.27
C ASP A 70 -9.90 -17.07 -7.35
N LEU A 71 -8.91 -16.19 -7.55
CA LEU A 71 -8.94 -15.17 -8.61
C LEU A 71 -9.03 -15.78 -10.02
N LYS A 72 -8.34 -16.89 -10.29
CA LYS A 72 -8.43 -17.59 -11.59
C LYS A 72 -9.81 -18.20 -11.80
N THR A 73 -10.40 -18.78 -10.75
CA THR A 73 -11.75 -19.34 -10.76
C THR A 73 -12.78 -18.25 -11.04
N GLN A 74 -12.77 -17.16 -10.25
CA GLN A 74 -13.69 -16.03 -10.41
C GLN A 74 -13.59 -15.37 -11.80
N ILE A 75 -12.38 -15.21 -12.35
CA ILE A 75 -12.18 -14.71 -13.71
C ILE A 75 -12.75 -15.67 -14.77
N ALA A 76 -12.71 -16.99 -14.54
CA ALA A 76 -13.31 -17.97 -15.44
C ALA A 76 -14.84 -17.94 -15.36
N GLU A 77 -15.40 -17.89 -14.15
CA GLU A 77 -16.85 -17.80 -13.89
C GLU A 77 -17.45 -16.56 -14.56
N VAL A 78 -16.89 -15.35 -14.34
CA VAL A 78 -17.41 -14.11 -14.95
C VAL A 78 -17.31 -14.12 -16.48
N LYS A 79 -16.31 -14.80 -17.07
CA LYS A 79 -16.22 -14.98 -18.54
C LYS A 79 -17.33 -15.88 -19.10
N GLU A 80 -17.81 -16.84 -18.32
CA GLU A 80 -18.87 -17.76 -18.72
C GLU A 80 -20.27 -17.16 -18.46
N GLU A 81 -20.47 -16.56 -17.28
CA GLU A 81 -21.76 -16.02 -16.84
C GLU A 81 -22.09 -14.66 -17.49
N ALA A 82 -21.10 -13.79 -17.69
CA ALA A 82 -21.29 -12.41 -18.15
C ALA A 82 -20.30 -12.01 -19.27
N PRO A 83 -20.26 -12.73 -20.41
CA PRO A 83 -19.25 -12.54 -21.45
C PRO A 83 -19.26 -11.15 -22.10
N GLU A 84 -20.41 -10.46 -22.16
CA GLU A 84 -20.48 -9.09 -22.70
C GLU A 84 -19.95 -8.07 -21.69
N ALA A 85 -20.32 -8.17 -20.41
CA ALA A 85 -19.73 -7.31 -19.36
C ALA A 85 -18.20 -7.48 -19.25
N TRP A 86 -17.72 -8.72 -19.41
CA TRP A 86 -16.28 -9.01 -19.50
C TRP A 86 -15.59 -8.36 -20.71
N ARG A 87 -16.30 -8.13 -21.83
CA ARG A 87 -15.75 -7.43 -23.00
C ARG A 87 -15.78 -5.91 -22.81
N ASP A 88 -16.85 -5.40 -22.22
CA ASP A 88 -17.08 -3.96 -22.09
C ASP A 88 -16.20 -3.32 -21.01
N ASP A 89 -16.04 -3.97 -19.84
CA ASP A 89 -15.29 -3.41 -18.70
C ASP A 89 -14.39 -4.45 -18.00
N ARG A 90 -13.57 -5.14 -18.82
CA ARG A 90 -12.65 -6.19 -18.38
C ARG A 90 -11.79 -5.79 -17.17
N ASP A 91 -11.16 -4.60 -17.25
CA ASP A 91 -10.07 -4.25 -16.35
C ASP A 91 -10.60 -3.86 -14.96
N THR A 92 -11.74 -3.16 -14.89
CA THR A 92 -12.44 -2.87 -13.62
C THR A 92 -12.94 -4.16 -12.96
N ILE A 93 -13.45 -5.11 -13.75
CA ILE A 93 -13.84 -6.45 -13.24
C ILE A 93 -12.63 -7.16 -12.63
N ILE A 94 -11.49 -7.22 -13.33
CA ILE A 94 -10.29 -7.87 -12.80
C ILE A 94 -9.78 -7.16 -11.54
N ASP A 95 -9.72 -5.82 -11.53
CA ASP A 95 -9.28 -5.02 -10.40
C ASP A 95 -10.18 -5.20 -9.16
N SER A 96 -11.48 -5.45 -9.36
CA SER A 96 -12.44 -5.79 -8.31
C SER A 96 -12.20 -7.21 -7.77
N LEU A 97 -12.14 -8.23 -8.63
CA LEU A 97 -11.92 -9.63 -8.22
C LEU A 97 -10.55 -9.82 -7.53
N ALA A 98 -9.53 -9.08 -7.97
CA ALA A 98 -8.18 -9.16 -7.41
C ALA A 98 -8.05 -8.61 -5.98
N ILE A 99 -9.09 -7.96 -5.41
CA ILE A 99 -9.01 -7.26 -4.13
C ILE A 99 -8.58 -8.17 -2.96
N GLY A 100 -9.00 -9.45 -2.94
CA GLY A 100 -8.59 -10.40 -1.90
C GLY A 100 -7.08 -10.71 -1.94
N LEU A 101 -6.56 -10.96 -3.15
CA LEU A 101 -5.12 -11.17 -3.38
C LEU A 101 -4.30 -9.91 -3.04
N GLN A 102 -4.80 -8.75 -3.45
CA GLN A 102 -4.20 -7.44 -3.13
C GLN A 102 -4.14 -7.21 -1.61
N LYS A 103 -5.22 -7.46 -0.86
CA LYS A 103 -5.26 -7.38 0.61
C LYS A 103 -4.29 -8.34 1.31
N CYS A 104 -4.07 -9.53 0.76
CA CYS A 104 -3.12 -10.51 1.32
C CYS A 104 -1.64 -10.11 1.07
N ALA A 105 -1.37 -9.54 -0.11
CA ALA A 105 -0.06 -9.01 -0.51
C ALA A 105 0.29 -7.67 0.14
N LYS A 106 -0.71 -6.91 0.61
CA LYS A 106 -0.58 -5.62 1.31
C LYS A 106 0.30 -5.74 2.56
N ARG A 107 1.21 -4.78 2.73
CA ARG A 107 2.27 -4.86 3.75
C ARG A 107 2.64 -3.57 4.46
N ALA A 108 2.57 -2.45 3.77
CA ALA A 108 2.66 -1.14 4.37
C ALA A 108 1.64 -0.21 3.71
N TYR A 109 1.45 0.95 4.33
CA TYR A 109 0.90 2.12 3.67
C TYR A 109 1.90 3.27 3.84
N LEU A 110 1.84 4.26 2.96
CA LEU A 110 2.45 5.57 3.15
C LEU A 110 1.37 6.63 2.88
N ILE A 111 1.41 7.73 3.62
CA ILE A 111 0.51 8.86 3.43
C ILE A 111 1.40 10.08 3.18
N LEU A 112 1.28 10.66 2.00
CA LEU A 112 2.11 11.73 1.46
C LEU A 112 1.33 13.04 1.37
N ALA A 113 1.93 14.15 1.78
CA ALA A 113 1.36 15.49 1.64
C ALA A 113 2.08 16.25 0.51
N ASP A 114 1.87 15.85 -0.75
CA ASP A 114 2.50 16.52 -1.89
C ASP A 114 1.88 17.90 -2.21
N GLU A 115 2.37 18.55 -3.28
CA GLU A 115 1.88 19.88 -3.71
C GLU A 115 0.36 19.95 -3.90
N GLU A 116 -0.27 18.85 -4.35
CA GLU A 116 -1.73 18.80 -4.48
C GLU A 116 -2.40 18.75 -3.10
N ALA A 117 -1.85 18.00 -2.15
CA ALA A 117 -2.35 17.97 -0.77
C ALA A 117 -2.24 19.35 -0.09
N PHE A 118 -1.16 20.10 -0.34
CA PHE A 118 -1.05 21.49 0.13
C PHE A 118 -2.07 22.45 -0.49
N ARG A 119 -2.47 22.20 -1.75
CA ARG A 119 -3.45 23.04 -2.46
C ARG A 119 -4.91 22.70 -2.13
N SER A 120 -5.22 21.43 -1.86
CA SER A 120 -6.59 20.91 -1.72
C SER A 120 -6.95 20.37 -0.33
N GLY A 121 -5.96 20.06 0.51
CA GLY A 121 -6.11 19.25 1.72
C GLY A 121 -6.08 17.73 1.46
N SER A 122 -6.09 17.29 0.20
CA SER A 122 -6.19 15.86 -0.16
C SER A 122 -4.85 15.13 -0.11
N LEU A 123 -4.51 14.62 1.08
CA LEU A 123 -3.39 13.70 1.30
C LEU A 123 -3.45 12.49 0.34
N TYR A 124 -2.27 11.98 -0.05
CA TYR A 124 -2.15 10.86 -0.98
C TYR A 124 -1.76 9.57 -0.27
N VAL A 125 -2.58 8.54 -0.37
CA VAL A 125 -2.35 7.25 0.29
C VAL A 125 -1.83 6.24 -0.74
N LEU A 126 -0.70 5.63 -0.42
CA LEU A 126 -0.10 4.52 -1.16
C LEU A 126 -0.20 3.24 -0.32
N TYR A 127 -0.81 2.19 -0.85
CA TYR A 127 -0.77 0.86 -0.26
C TYR A 127 0.30 0.02 -0.96
N LEU A 128 1.22 -0.54 -0.19
CA LEU A 128 2.45 -1.14 -0.69
C LEU A 128 2.51 -2.65 -0.43
N ASP A 129 3.14 -3.38 -1.35
CA ASP A 129 3.56 -4.77 -1.13
C ASP A 129 4.89 -4.85 -0.38
N GLY A 130 5.34 -6.07 -0.10
CA GLY A 130 6.63 -6.33 0.54
C GLY A 130 7.86 -5.88 -0.23
N PHE A 131 7.73 -5.47 -1.49
CA PHE A 131 8.84 -5.00 -2.31
C PHE A 131 8.77 -3.47 -2.52
N ARG A 132 7.76 -2.80 -1.96
CA ARG A 132 7.43 -1.36 -2.08
C ARG A 132 6.93 -0.97 -3.47
N ASN A 133 6.33 -1.93 -4.17
CA ASN A 133 5.47 -1.67 -5.31
C ASN A 133 4.09 -1.20 -4.81
N VAL A 134 3.49 -0.25 -5.52
CA VAL A 134 2.16 0.27 -5.20
C VAL A 134 1.11 -0.76 -5.65
N ILE A 135 0.36 -1.31 -4.70
CA ILE A 135 -0.81 -2.17 -4.93
C ILE A 135 -2.01 -1.31 -5.31
N ARG A 136 -2.28 -0.30 -4.49
CA ARG A 136 -3.34 0.68 -4.70
C ARG A 136 -2.90 2.06 -4.25
N GLU A 137 -3.46 3.08 -4.88
CA GLU A 137 -3.21 4.48 -4.55
C GLU A 137 -4.47 5.33 -4.72
N GLY A 138 -4.64 6.34 -3.87
CA GLY A 138 -5.84 7.17 -3.85
C GLY A 138 -5.65 8.46 -3.05
N ARG A 139 -6.49 9.46 -3.34
CA ARG A 139 -6.53 10.72 -2.59
C ARG A 139 -7.55 10.62 -1.47
N MET A 140 -7.18 11.07 -0.28
CA MET A 140 -8.13 11.30 0.80
C MET A 140 -9.02 12.49 0.43
N ASP A 141 -10.31 12.27 0.48
CA ASP A 141 -11.30 13.35 0.49
C ASP A 141 -11.31 14.00 1.88
N PRO A 142 -10.92 15.27 2.05
CA PRO A 142 -10.82 15.92 3.36
C PRO A 142 -12.18 16.18 4.04
N GLU A 143 -13.31 16.02 3.34
CA GLU A 143 -14.66 16.11 3.93
C GLU A 143 -15.14 14.76 4.49
N ILE A 144 -14.56 13.64 4.04
CA ILE A 144 -15.01 12.27 4.35
C ILE A 144 -13.96 11.48 5.15
N HIS A 145 -12.67 11.69 4.87
CA HIS A 145 -11.57 10.86 5.35
C HIS A 145 -10.62 11.65 6.24
N ASP A 146 -10.36 11.14 7.44
CA ASP A 146 -9.31 11.62 8.33
C ASP A 146 -8.12 10.65 8.39
N LEU A 147 -6.98 11.14 8.88
CA LEU A 147 -5.74 10.37 8.97
C LEU A 147 -5.87 9.12 9.85
N PHE A 148 -6.56 9.24 10.99
CA PHE A 148 -6.76 8.15 11.94
C PHE A 148 -7.76 7.13 11.40
N GLY A 149 -8.78 7.56 10.66
CA GLY A 149 -9.68 6.68 9.91
C GLY A 149 -8.92 5.75 8.95
N VAL A 150 -7.96 6.27 8.18
CA VAL A 150 -7.12 5.46 7.28
C VAL A 150 -6.20 4.50 8.05
N VAL A 151 -5.60 4.95 9.16
CA VAL A 151 -4.74 4.11 10.02
C VAL A 151 -5.54 3.02 10.76
N GLY A 152 -6.70 3.35 11.29
CA GLY A 152 -7.63 2.40 11.93
C GLY A 152 -8.14 1.36 10.93
N THR A 153 -8.54 1.79 9.73
CA THR A 153 -8.91 0.90 8.62
C THR A 153 -7.80 -0.09 8.27
N TRP A 154 -6.54 0.34 8.30
CA TRP A 154 -5.40 -0.56 8.14
C TRP A 154 -5.33 -1.61 9.25
N VAL A 155 -5.39 -1.18 10.52
CA VAL A 155 -5.18 -2.03 11.71
C VAL A 155 -6.33 -3.00 11.95
N GLU A 156 -7.57 -2.56 11.79
CA GLU A 156 -8.76 -3.28 12.26
C GLU A 156 -9.42 -4.14 11.16
N THR A 157 -9.55 -3.61 9.95
CA THR A 157 -10.32 -4.26 8.87
C THR A 157 -9.45 -4.75 7.71
N ASN A 158 -8.20 -4.29 7.64
CA ASN A 158 -7.28 -4.53 6.52
C ASN A 158 -7.84 -4.08 5.16
N GLU A 159 -8.80 -3.15 5.15
CA GLU A 159 -9.40 -2.60 3.93
C GLU A 159 -8.46 -1.61 3.20
N PHE A 160 -8.92 -1.13 2.05
CA PHE A 160 -8.31 -0.04 1.29
C PHE A 160 -9.16 1.23 1.40
N LEU A 161 -8.55 2.40 1.22
CA LEU A 161 -9.24 3.67 1.04
C LEU A 161 -10.30 3.55 -0.07
N GLU A 162 -11.51 4.06 0.17
CA GLU A 162 -12.57 4.11 -0.84
C GLU A 162 -12.13 4.95 -2.05
N GLY A 163 -12.50 4.51 -3.26
CA GLY A 163 -12.04 5.16 -4.50
C GLY A 163 -10.56 4.95 -4.85
N SER A 164 -9.78 4.19 -4.07
CA SER A 164 -8.37 3.89 -4.42
C SER A 164 -8.24 3.00 -5.66
N THR A 165 -7.39 3.43 -6.59
CA THR A 165 -7.14 2.79 -7.88
C THR A 165 -6.00 1.76 -7.80
N VAL A 166 -5.98 0.76 -8.69
CA VAL A 166 -4.89 -0.23 -8.73
C VAL A 166 -3.63 0.37 -9.34
N GLY A 167 -2.50 0.19 -8.65
CA GLY A 167 -1.19 0.68 -9.09
C GLY A 167 -0.68 -0.09 -10.31
N GLU A 168 0.07 0.58 -11.18
CA GLU A 168 0.45 0.09 -12.53
C GLU A 168 0.98 -1.35 -12.55
N LYS A 169 1.83 -1.75 -11.60
CA LYS A 169 2.43 -3.09 -11.54
C LYS A 169 1.45 -4.21 -11.14
N PHE A 170 0.29 -3.87 -10.61
CA PHE A 170 -0.74 -4.80 -10.13
C PHE A 170 -1.95 -4.87 -11.06
N ARG A 171 -2.05 -3.96 -12.03
CA ARG A 171 -2.99 -4.09 -13.14
C ARG A 171 -2.60 -5.31 -13.95
N LEU A 172 -3.47 -6.31 -13.95
CA LEU A 172 -3.25 -7.54 -14.69
C LEU A 172 -3.66 -7.29 -16.15
N ASP A 173 -2.74 -7.51 -17.09
CA ASP A 173 -3.20 -7.75 -18.45
C ASP A 173 -4.02 -9.06 -18.46
N GLY A 174 -5.24 -9.01 -19.00
CA GLY A 174 -6.16 -10.17 -19.00
C GLY A 174 -5.70 -11.36 -19.86
N GLN A 175 -4.42 -11.41 -20.24
CA GLN A 175 -3.80 -12.41 -21.10
C GLN A 175 -2.68 -13.19 -20.41
N SER A 176 -2.01 -12.63 -19.40
CA SER A 176 -0.96 -13.32 -18.65
C SER A 176 -1.25 -13.39 -17.15
N TYR A 177 -1.49 -14.62 -16.64
CA TYR A 177 -1.51 -14.90 -15.20
C TYR A 177 -0.09 -14.93 -14.61
N GLY A 178 0.76 -13.98 -15.03
CA GLY A 178 2.20 -13.92 -14.75
C GLY A 178 2.59 -12.56 -14.20
N TRP A 179 2.85 -12.50 -12.90
CA TRP A 179 3.44 -11.32 -12.27
C TRP A 179 4.81 -11.04 -12.89
N LYS A 180 5.04 -9.82 -13.39
CA LYS A 180 6.36 -9.37 -13.92
C LYS A 180 7.47 -9.30 -12.84
N GLY A 181 7.18 -9.65 -11.58
CA GLY A 181 8.08 -9.56 -10.43
C GLY A 181 8.81 -10.86 -10.06
N SER A 182 9.04 -11.80 -10.99
CA SER A 182 9.63 -13.11 -10.70
C SER A 182 11.15 -13.10 -10.43
N HIS A 183 11.81 -11.94 -10.45
CA HIS A 183 13.25 -11.78 -10.20
C HIS A 183 13.55 -10.65 -9.20
N PHE A 184 14.76 -10.68 -8.62
CA PHE A 184 15.40 -9.75 -7.67
C PHE A 184 15.39 -10.08 -6.17
N TRP A 185 16.25 -11.03 -5.80
CA TRP A 185 17.00 -10.96 -4.53
C TRP A 185 18.24 -10.08 -4.73
N PRO A 186 18.66 -9.29 -3.71
CA PRO A 186 19.88 -9.71 -3.01
C PRO A 186 19.98 -9.38 -1.50
N GLN A 187 20.78 -10.21 -0.84
CA GLN A 187 21.61 -10.02 0.37
C GLN A 187 21.05 -9.46 1.69
N LYS A 188 21.30 -10.24 2.74
CA LYS A 188 21.07 -9.96 4.16
C LYS A 188 21.78 -8.68 4.64
N ARG A 189 21.03 -7.80 5.30
CA ARG A 189 21.47 -7.05 6.48
C ARG A 189 20.32 -7.02 7.48
N SER A 190 20.55 -7.49 8.69
CA SER A 190 19.59 -7.50 9.79
C SER A 190 19.71 -6.22 10.61
N PHE A 191 18.67 -5.40 10.61
CA PHE A 191 18.49 -4.26 11.50
C PHE A 191 17.04 -4.23 12.01
N SER A 192 16.84 -3.74 13.23
CA SER A 192 15.62 -3.94 14.01
C SER A 192 14.79 -2.65 14.15
N ALA A 193 13.74 -2.50 13.35
CA ALA A 193 12.60 -1.59 13.59
C ALA A 193 11.40 -1.97 12.70
N SER A 194 10.17 -1.70 13.18
CA SER A 194 8.87 -1.88 12.49
C SER A 194 7.71 -1.70 13.49
N ILE A 195 6.50 -1.18 13.21
CA ILE A 195 5.87 -0.36 12.14
C ILE A 195 4.67 0.28 12.89
N PRO A 196 4.49 1.62 12.91
CA PRO A 196 3.79 2.34 11.84
C PRO A 196 4.59 3.56 11.33
N GLN A 197 4.43 3.93 10.06
CA GLN A 197 5.17 5.02 9.43
C GLN A 197 4.24 5.89 8.58
N VAL A 198 4.27 7.20 8.84
CA VAL A 198 3.60 8.31 8.14
C VAL A 198 4.68 9.07 7.34
N LEU A 199 4.33 9.92 6.36
CA LEU A 199 5.34 10.68 5.62
C LEU A 199 4.80 11.96 4.96
N ILE A 200 4.54 12.94 5.80
CA ILE A 200 4.12 14.31 5.44
C ILE A 200 5.30 15.05 4.79
N PHE A 201 5.06 15.81 3.72
CA PHE A 201 5.88 16.97 3.35
C PHE A 201 5.22 18.24 3.87
#